data_AF-A0A1H5AY52-F1
#
_entry.id   AF-A0A1H5AY52-F1
#
_cell.length_a   1.000
_cell.length_b   1.000
_cell.length_c   1.000
_cell.angle_alpha   90.00
_cell.angle_beta   90.00
_cell.angle_gamma   90.00
#
_symmetry.space_group_name_H-M   'P 1'
#
loop_
_entity.id
_entity.type
_entity.pdbx_description
1 polymer ?
#
loop_
_entity_poly.entity_id
_entity_poly.type
_entity_poly.pdbx_seq_one_letter_code
_entity_poly.pdbx_strand_id
1 'polypeptide(L)'
;MCRSIKTLRPPVLPEEATEDDIRAAALQYVRKVSGFRAPAAHNREVFERAVDEIADATARLLADLEVRGVRPAAVRTRQPRPDVVRTREPRPVALRTRAREPRPDAV
;
A
#
# COMPACT_ATOMS: atom_id res chain seq x y z
N MET A 1 4.15 8.29 0.00
CA MET A 1 5.23 7.29 0.17
C MET A 1 4.94 6.13 -0.78
N CYS A 2 5.93 5.66 -1.56
CA CYS A 2 5.78 4.46 -2.38
C CYS A 2 5.94 3.23 -1.46
N ARG A 3 5.05 2.25 -1.56
CA ARG A 3 5.18 1.00 -0.79
C ARG A 3 6.22 0.11 -1.48
N SER A 4 6.99 -0.66 -0.69
CA SER A 4 7.89 -1.70 -1.22
C SER A 4 7.12 -2.66 -2.11
N ILE A 5 7.72 -3.10 -3.21
CA ILE A 5 7.24 -4.22 -4.00
C ILE A 5 7.38 -5.48 -3.13
N LYS A 6 6.35 -6.33 -3.08
CA LYS A 6 6.34 -7.57 -2.28
C LYS A 6 7.02 -8.70 -3.06
N THR A 7 7.75 -9.57 -2.37
CA THR A 7 8.29 -10.80 -2.96
C THR A 7 7.17 -11.83 -3.08
N LEU A 8 6.90 -12.30 -4.30
CA LEU A 8 5.81 -13.23 -4.62
C LEU A 8 6.22 -14.71 -4.64
N ARG A 9 7.50 -15.03 -4.41
CA ARG A 9 8.03 -16.40 -4.42
C ARG A 9 7.90 -17.08 -3.05
N PRO A 10 7.66 -18.40 -2.99
CA PRO A 10 7.87 -19.18 -1.76
C PRO A 10 9.32 -19.06 -1.27
N PRO A 11 9.60 -18.98 0.05
CA PRO A 11 8.70 -19.12 1.22
C PRO A 11 8.15 -17.78 1.76
N VAL A 12 8.31 -16.67 1.03
CA VAL A 12 7.88 -15.34 1.51
C VAL A 12 6.37 -15.18 1.40
N LEU A 13 5.78 -15.70 0.33
CA LEU A 13 4.34 -15.94 0.23
C LEU A 13 4.06 -17.39 0.69
N PRO A 14 3.19 -17.59 1.69
CA PRO A 14 2.82 -18.93 2.16
C PRO A 14 1.91 -19.68 1.18
N GLU A 15 1.27 -18.97 0.26
CA GLU A 15 0.38 -19.47 -0.79
C GLU A 15 0.94 -19.10 -2.17
N GLU A 16 0.41 -19.72 -3.24
CA GLU A 16 0.76 -19.36 -4.61
C GLU A 16 0.41 -17.89 -4.87
N ALA A 17 1.26 -17.21 -5.64
CA ALA A 17 1.02 -15.81 -5.97
C ALA A 17 -0.26 -15.67 -6.79
N THR A 18 -1.24 -14.95 -6.25
CA THR A 18 -2.49 -14.69 -6.96
C THR A 18 -2.28 -13.66 -8.08
N GLU A 19 -3.18 -13.65 -9.06
CA GLU A 19 -3.18 -12.66 -10.14
C GLU A 19 -3.27 -11.22 -9.59
N ASP A 20 -4.07 -11.01 -8.54
CA ASP A 20 -4.17 -9.73 -7.83
C ASP A 20 -2.84 -9.30 -7.19
N ASP A 21 -2.08 -10.23 -6.61
CA ASP A 21 -0.76 -9.94 -6.04
C ASP A 21 0.24 -9.55 -7.13
N ILE A 22 0.22 -10.24 -8.26
CA ILE A 22 1.05 -9.95 -9.43
C ILE A 22 0.72 -8.56 -9.97
N ARG A 23 -0.56 -8.26 -10.18
CA ARG A 23 -1.02 -6.97 -10.68
C ARG A 23 -0.70 -5.84 -9.69
N ALA A 24 -0.83 -6.08 -8.40
CA ALA A 24 -0.44 -5.13 -7.37
C ALA A 24 1.07 -4.87 -7.36
N ALA A 25 1.90 -5.89 -7.58
CA ALA A 25 3.35 -5.74 -7.70
C ALA A 25 3.74 -4.94 -8.95
N ALA A 26 3.13 -5.24 -10.09
CA ALA A 26 3.30 -4.48 -11.34
C ALA A 26 2.93 -3.01 -11.16
N LEU A 27 1.80 -2.70 -10.52
CA LEU A 27 1.38 -1.33 -10.21
C LEU A 27 2.42 -0.59 -9.35
N GLN A 28 2.98 -1.24 -8.33
CA GLN A 28 4.02 -0.61 -7.51
C GLN A 28 5.31 -0.38 -8.32
N TYR A 29 5.69 -1.30 -9.19
CA TYR A 29 6.83 -1.13 -10.10
C TYR A 29 6.65 0.09 -11.00
N VAL A 30 5.52 0.19 -11.71
CA VAL A 30 5.27 1.32 -12.63
C VAL A 30 5.27 2.64 -11.86
N ARG A 31 4.66 2.70 -10.66
CA ARG A 31 4.73 3.89 -9.79
C ARG A 31 6.16 4.23 -9.33
N LYS A 32 6.97 3.22 -9.06
CA LYS A 32 8.36 3.41 -8.62
C LYS A 32 9.24 3.94 -9.75
N VAL A 33 9.11 3.39 -10.97
CA VAL A 33 9.91 3.80 -12.13
C VAL A 33 9.45 5.14 -12.67
N SER A 34 8.14 5.36 -12.78
CA SER A 34 7.59 6.60 -13.36
C SER A 34 7.67 7.80 -12.41
N GLY A 35 7.84 7.59 -11.10
CA GLY A 35 7.84 8.64 -10.08
C GLY A 35 6.45 9.20 -9.75
N PHE A 36 5.40 8.79 -10.46
CA PHE A 36 4.02 9.21 -10.21
C PHE A 36 3.38 8.34 -9.11
N ARG A 37 2.77 9.00 -8.12
CA ARG A 37 1.92 8.30 -7.13
C ARG A 37 0.55 7.95 -7.69
N ALA A 38 0.02 8.81 -8.55
CA ALA A 38 -1.23 8.63 -9.27
C ALA A 38 -1.03 9.17 -10.69
N PRO A 39 -1.43 8.41 -11.74
CA PRO A 39 -1.37 8.92 -13.10
C PRO A 39 -2.37 10.06 -13.29
N ALA A 40 -1.97 11.08 -14.05
CA ALA A 40 -2.90 12.08 -14.56
C ALA A 40 -3.82 11.45 -15.62
N ALA A 41 -5.01 12.04 -15.84
CA ALA A 41 -6.04 11.49 -16.73
C ALA A 41 -5.51 11.17 -18.14
N HIS A 42 -4.65 12.01 -18.69
CA HIS A 42 -4.06 11.83 -20.02
C HIS A 42 -3.04 10.69 -20.12
N ASN A 43 -2.37 10.33 -19.01
CA ASN A 43 -1.39 9.25 -18.97
C ASN A 43 -1.98 7.92 -18.48
N ARG A 44 -3.28 7.91 -18.16
CA ARG A 44 -3.92 6.78 -17.50
C ARG A 44 -3.84 5.51 -18.35
N GLU A 45 -4.13 5.62 -19.65
CA GLU A 45 -4.09 4.50 -20.58
C GLU A 45 -2.67 3.91 -20.71
N VAL A 46 -1.65 4.76 -20.83
CA VAL A 46 -0.25 4.32 -20.89
C VAL A 46 0.16 3.63 -19.58
N PHE A 47 -0.32 4.15 -18.46
CA PHE A 47 -0.04 3.58 -17.15
C PHE A 47 -0.70 2.21 -16.97
N GLU A 48 -1.97 2.09 -17.34
CA GLU A 48 -2.73 0.84 -17.25
C GLU A 48 -2.13 -0.23 -18.17
N ARG A 49 -1.83 0.12 -19.43
CA ARG A 49 -1.16 -0.80 -20.37
C ARG A 49 0.18 -1.30 -19.84
N ALA A 50 1.01 -0.40 -19.31
CA ALA A 50 2.30 -0.80 -18.74
C ALA A 50 2.14 -1.72 -17.52
N VAL A 51 1.12 -1.52 -16.69
CA VAL A 51 0.84 -2.41 -15.55
C VAL A 51 0.43 -3.79 -16.03
N ASP A 52 -0.43 -3.88 -17.05
CA ASP A 52 -0.91 -5.17 -17.56
C ASP A 52 0.21 -5.95 -18.25
N GLU A 53 1.05 -5.30 -19.09
CA GLU A 53 2.21 -5.94 -19.72
C GLU A 53 3.20 -6.51 -18.70
N ILE A 54 3.43 -5.79 -17.60
CA ILE A 54 4.35 -6.22 -16.55
C ILE A 54 3.72 -7.33 -15.70
N ALA A 55 2.41 -7.29 -15.47
CA ALA A 55 1.70 -8.35 -14.79
C ALA A 55 1.82 -9.66 -15.58
N ASP A 56 1.58 -9.62 -16.89
CA ASP A 56 1.72 -10.79 -17.77
C ASP A 56 3.16 -11.33 -17.79
N ALA A 57 4.15 -10.44 -17.91
CA ALA A 57 5.56 -10.83 -17.89
C ALA A 57 5.94 -11.48 -16.54
N THR A 58 5.41 -10.95 -15.43
CA THR A 58 5.65 -11.48 -14.09
C THR A 58 4.95 -12.82 -13.89
N ALA A 59 3.73 -13.01 -14.40
CA ALA A 59 3.01 -14.27 -14.34
C ALA A 59 3.79 -15.39 -15.07
N ARG A 60 4.29 -15.11 -16.28
CA ARG A 60 5.14 -16.05 -17.04
C ARG A 60 6.42 -16.36 -16.29
N LEU A 61 7.10 -15.33 -15.75
CA LEU A 61 8.29 -15.52 -14.93
C LEU A 61 8.03 -16.46 -13.76
N LEU A 62 6.96 -16.24 -13.00
CA LEU A 62 6.62 -17.07 -11.83
C LEU A 62 6.23 -18.49 -12.21
N ALA A 63 5.59 -18.69 -13.36
CA ALA A 63 5.25 -20.01 -13.88
C ALA A 63 6.50 -20.83 -14.25
N ASP A 64 7.50 -20.18 -14.85
CA ASP A 64 8.72 -20.85 -15.33
C ASP A 64 9.85 -20.90 -14.28
N LEU A 65 9.68 -20.24 -13.13
CA LEU A 65 10.74 -20.10 -12.12
C LEU A 65 10.98 -21.42 -11.35
N GLU A 66 12.02 -22.16 -11.71
CA GLU A 66 12.47 -23.31 -10.90
C GLU A 66 13.11 -22.86 -9.57
N VAL A 67 12.48 -23.21 -8.44
CA VAL A 67 13.03 -22.96 -7.10
C VAL A 67 13.77 -24.19 -6.57
N ARG A 68 15.04 -24.33 -6.95
CA ARG A 68 15.91 -25.37 -6.38
C ARG A 68 16.26 -25.04 -4.93
N GLY A 69 15.95 -25.96 -4.00
CA GLY A 69 16.39 -25.87 -2.60
C GLY A 69 15.33 -25.61 -1.53
N VAL A 70 14.02 -25.61 -1.85
CA VAL A 70 12.99 -25.49 -0.81
C VAL A 70 12.75 -26.86 -0.15
N ARG A 71 13.41 -27.11 0.99
CA ARG A 71 12.82 -28.01 1.99
C ARG A 71 11.52 -27.33 2.43
N PRO A 72 10.34 -27.97 2.38
CA PRO A 72 9.09 -27.31 2.74
C PRO A 72 9.24 -26.83 4.18
N ALA A 73 9.41 -25.50 4.34
CA ALA A 73 9.44 -24.88 5.65
C ALA A 73 8.03 -25.09 6.20
N ALA A 74 7.91 -25.85 7.29
CA ALA A 74 6.66 -26.06 8.00
C ALA A 74 5.92 -24.73 8.08
N VAL A 75 4.74 -24.70 7.46
CA VAL A 75 3.90 -23.52 7.29
C VAL A 75 3.67 -22.90 8.67
N ARG A 76 4.44 -21.87 9.00
CA ARG A 76 4.13 -21.00 10.13
C ARG A 76 3.13 -20.00 9.58
N THR A 77 1.85 -20.33 9.68
CA THR A 77 0.75 -19.40 9.46
C THR A 77 1.01 -18.15 10.30
N ARG A 78 1.49 -17.09 9.65
CA ARG A 78 1.48 -15.76 10.25
C ARG A 78 0.03 -15.32 10.25
N GLN A 79 -0.61 -15.49 11.40
CA GLN A 79 -1.96 -15.03 11.64
C GLN A 79 -2.07 -13.54 11.27
N PRO A 80 -3.05 -13.14 10.44
CA PRO A 80 -3.24 -11.74 10.10
C PRO A 80 -3.44 -10.96 11.41
N ARG A 81 -2.67 -9.88 11.57
CA ARG A 81 -2.88 -8.95 12.69
C ARG A 81 -4.30 -8.40 12.53
N PRO A 82 -5.14 -8.43 13.58
CA PRO A 82 -6.47 -7.84 13.48
C PRO A 82 -6.31 -6.35 13.15
N ASP A 83 -7.07 -5.88 12.16
CA ASP A 83 -7.20 -4.47 11.83
C ASP A 83 -7.69 -3.73 13.08
N VAL A 84 -6.77 -3.10 13.81
CA VAL A 84 -7.13 -2.13 14.83
C VAL A 84 -7.70 -0.94 14.09
N VAL A 85 -9.02 -0.94 13.90
CA VAL A 85 -9.80 0.25 13.55
C VAL A 85 -9.59 1.24 14.68
N ARG A 86 -8.59 2.09 14.52
CA ARG A 86 -8.33 3.20 15.43
C ARG A 86 -9.40 4.25 15.12
N THR A 87 -10.57 4.11 15.74
CA THR A 87 -11.56 5.17 15.84
C THR A 87 -10.82 6.41 16.36
N ARG A 88 -10.62 7.38 15.48
CA ARG A 88 -10.11 8.68 15.87
C ARG A 88 -11.28 9.39 16.58
N GLU A 89 -11.32 9.24 17.89
CA GLU A 89 -12.07 10.14 18.78
C GLU A 89 -11.73 11.59 18.38
N PRO A 90 -12.72 12.44 18.04
CA PRO A 90 -12.46 13.82 17.73
C PRO A 90 -11.97 14.53 19.01
N ARG A 91 -10.76 15.10 18.96
CA ARG A 91 -10.23 15.94 20.04
C ARG A 91 -11.18 17.12 20.25
N PRO A 92 -11.62 17.42 21.49
CA PRO A 92 -12.46 18.58 21.73
C PRO A 92 -11.64 19.85 21.45
N VAL A 93 -12.15 20.70 20.56
CA VAL A 93 -11.65 22.05 20.35
C VAL A 93 -12.08 22.86 21.57
N ALA A 94 -11.11 23.21 22.44
CA ALA A 94 -11.36 24.13 23.53
C ALA A 94 -11.77 25.50 22.95
N LEU A 95 -13.06 25.82 23.06
CA LEU A 95 -13.59 27.16 22.81
C LEU A 95 -12.89 28.13 23.77
N ARG A 96 -11.98 28.94 23.23
CA ARG A 96 -11.44 30.10 23.94
C ARG A 96 -12.56 31.14 24.08
N THR A 97 -13.29 31.10 25.17
CA THR A 97 -14.12 32.23 25.61
C THR A 97 -13.19 33.38 25.97
N ARG A 98 -13.19 34.43 25.13
CA ARG A 98 -12.61 35.73 25.49
C ARG A 98 -13.50 36.36 26.55
N ALA A 99 -13.10 36.26 27.82
CA ALA A 99 -13.59 37.18 28.84
C ALA A 99 -12.95 38.55 28.56
N ARG A 100 -13.74 39.46 28.01
CA ARG A 100 -13.42 40.87 27.87
C ARG A 100 -13.85 41.53 29.17
N GLU A 101 -12.91 41.73 30.10
CA GLU A 101 -13.17 42.54 31.30
C GLU A 101 -13.52 43.99 30.90
N PRO A 102 -14.59 44.57 31.46
CA PRO A 102 -14.83 46.00 31.34
C PRO A 102 -13.90 46.78 32.29
N ARG A 103 -13.21 47.79 31.76
CA ARG A 103 -12.46 48.78 32.55
C ARG A 103 -13.46 49.61 33.36
N PRO A 104 -13.32 49.78 34.68
CA PRO A 104 -14.11 50.75 35.42
C PRO A 104 -13.59 52.17 35.17
N ASP A 105 -14.54 53.07 34.96
CA ASP A 105 -14.38 54.50 34.75
C ASP A 105 -13.58 55.18 35.87
N ALA A 106 -12.57 55.95 35.50
CA ALA A 106 -11.93 56.92 36.36
C ALA A 106 -12.42 58.31 35.96
N VAL A 107 -13.30 58.88 36.79
CA VAL A 107 -13.60 60.32 36.87
C VAL A 107 -13.26 60.75 38.29
#